data_AF-A0A841IXX6-F1
#
_entry.id   AF-A0A841IXX6-F1
#
_cell.length_a   1.000
_cell.length_b   1.000
_cell.length_c   1.000
_cell.angle_alpha   90.00
_cell.angle_beta   90.00
_cell.angle_gamma   90.00
#
_symmetry.space_group_name_H-M   'P 1'
#
loop_
_entity.id
_entity.type
_entity.pdbx_description
1 polymer ?
#
loop_
_entity_poly.entity_id
_entity_poly.type
_entity_poly.pdbx_seq_one_letter_code
_entity_poly.pdbx_strand_id
1 'polypeptide(L)'
;MTATGLPDAAIDRFERALAWLSALLLVVVLVALGRGWAHWGEVSPMIWLHLGAVLLALGLTPVLMLNPRGTRRHRQLGWVWCIAMFLTAAASLFVQAIRPGHWSPIHLLSLYTIAAVPMIILLARRHSVAQHRRKVRGMIVGALLIAGFFTFPFGRMLGRWLLG
;
A
#
# COMPACT_ATOMS: atom_id res chain seq x y z
N MET A 1 25.90 -0.01 -36.48
CA MET A 1 24.73 0.88 -36.30
C MET A 1 23.46 0.07 -36.54
N THR A 2 22.76 -0.33 -35.47
CA THR A 2 21.38 -0.85 -35.54
C THR A 2 20.65 -0.50 -34.24
N ALA A 3 19.63 0.34 -34.41
CA ALA A 3 18.51 0.73 -33.56
C ALA A 3 18.55 0.50 -32.03
N THR A 4 18.51 1.63 -31.33
CA THR A 4 17.99 1.88 -29.99
C THR A 4 16.60 1.27 -29.74
N GLY A 5 16.44 0.57 -28.61
CA GLY A 5 15.15 0.22 -28.03
C GLY A 5 15.27 -0.01 -26.52
N LEU A 6 15.09 1.04 -25.72
CA LEU A 6 15.09 0.91 -24.25
C LEU A 6 13.87 0.07 -23.82
N PRO A 7 14.03 -1.04 -23.07
CA PRO A 7 12.93 -1.94 -22.67
C PRO A 7 11.92 -1.36 -21.66
N ASP A 8 11.96 -0.06 -21.36
CA ASP A 8 11.45 0.48 -20.10
C ASP A 8 10.07 1.16 -20.16
N ALA A 9 9.34 1.08 -21.29
CA ALA A 9 8.02 1.68 -21.43
C ALA A 9 6.84 0.72 -21.20
N ALA A 10 7.02 -0.59 -21.38
CA ALA A 10 5.94 -1.56 -21.29
C ALA A 10 5.69 -2.04 -19.85
N ILE A 11 4.41 -2.10 -19.46
CA ILE A 11 3.98 -2.71 -18.19
C ILE A 11 4.34 -4.19 -18.24
N ASP A 12 5.21 -4.64 -17.34
CA ASP A 12 5.61 -6.05 -17.30
C ASP A 12 4.55 -6.92 -16.60
N ARG A 13 4.63 -8.24 -16.81
CA ARG A 13 3.70 -9.21 -16.21
C ARG A 13 3.66 -9.11 -14.69
N PHE A 14 4.79 -8.79 -14.07
CA PHE A 14 4.89 -8.67 -12.63
C PHE A 14 4.08 -7.49 -12.11
N GLU A 15 4.15 -6.32 -12.75
CA GLU A 15 3.35 -5.16 -12.38
C GLU A 15 1.86 -5.36 -12.62
N ARG A 16 1.47 -6.08 -13.68
CA ARG A 16 0.08 -6.49 -13.87
C ARG A 16 -0.39 -7.39 -12.74
N ALA A 17 0.44 -8.35 -12.32
CA ALA A 17 0.12 -9.22 -11.19
C ALA A 17 -0.04 -8.40 -9.90
N LEU A 18 0.88 -7.47 -9.61
CA LEU A 18 0.77 -6.59 -8.45
C LEU A 18 -0.52 -5.75 -8.48
N ALA A 19 -0.86 -5.18 -9.64
CA ALA A 19 -2.10 -4.41 -9.80
C ALA A 19 -3.34 -5.27 -9.50
N TRP A 20 -3.43 -6.46 -10.08
CA TRP A 20 -4.57 -7.36 -9.87
C TRP A 20 -4.63 -7.89 -8.43
N LEU A 21 -3.49 -8.22 -7.83
CA LEU A 21 -3.43 -8.63 -6.42
C LEU A 21 -3.86 -7.49 -5.48
N SER A 22 -3.46 -6.25 -5.75
CA SER A 22 -3.93 -5.10 -4.99
C SER A 22 -5.42 -4.86 -5.15
N ALA A 23 -5.96 -5.00 -6.37
CA ALA A 23 -7.39 -4.89 -6.62
C ALA A 23 -8.18 -6.01 -5.92
N LEU A 24 -7.69 -7.26 -5.98
CA LEU A 24 -8.28 -8.39 -5.28
C LEU A 24 -8.28 -8.16 -3.76
N LEU A 25 -7.13 -7.78 -3.19
CA LEU A 25 -7.01 -7.48 -1.77
C LEU A 25 -7.96 -6.35 -1.34
N LEU A 26 -8.08 -5.29 -2.15
CA LEU A 26 -9.05 -4.21 -1.90
C LEU A 26 -10.48 -4.76 -1.82
N VAL A 27 -10.90 -5.58 -2.78
CA VAL A 27 -12.24 -6.19 -2.78
C VAL A 27 -12.44 -7.05 -1.53
N VAL A 28 -11.46 -7.87 -1.16
CA VAL A 28 -11.53 -8.71 0.05
C VAL A 28 -11.70 -7.86 1.31
N VAL A 29 -10.94 -6.77 1.44
CA VAL A 29 -11.05 -5.86 2.59
C VAL A 29 -12.42 -5.18 2.61
N LEU A 30 -12.93 -4.71 1.47
CA LEU A 30 -14.26 -4.09 1.39
C LEU A 30 -15.37 -5.07 1.78
N VAL A 31 -15.27 -6.33 1.36
CA VAL A 31 -16.21 -7.39 1.79
C VAL A 31 -16.12 -7.61 3.30
N ALA A 32 -14.92 -7.69 3.86
CA ALA A 32 -14.73 -7.84 5.31
C ALA A 32 -15.35 -6.66 6.09
N LEU A 33 -15.16 -5.42 5.63
CA LEU A 33 -15.75 -4.24 6.24
C LEU A 33 -17.28 -4.24 6.16
N GLY A 34 -17.84 -4.63 5.01
CA GLY A 34 -19.28 -4.75 4.84
C GLY A 34 -19.91 -5.81 5.75
N ARG A 35 -19.24 -6.96 5.92
CA ARG A 35 -19.69 -8.02 6.85
C ARG A 35 -19.59 -7.59 8.32
N GLY A 36 -18.59 -6.78 8.66
CA GLY A 36 -18.36 -6.28 10.02
C GLY A 36 -19.17 -5.05 10.42
N TRP A 37 -20.16 -4.63 9.62
CA TRP A 37 -20.89 -3.36 9.81
C TRP A 37 -21.47 -3.16 11.21
N ALA A 38 -21.93 -4.23 11.86
CA ALA A 38 -22.48 -4.19 13.22
C ALA A 38 -21.47 -3.74 14.29
N HIS A 39 -20.17 -3.92 14.04
CA HIS A 39 -19.09 -3.64 15.00
C HIS A 39 -18.36 -2.32 14.72
N TRP A 40 -18.77 -1.53 13.73
CA TRP A 40 -18.07 -0.31 13.35
C TRP A 40 -17.97 0.71 14.49
N GLY A 41 -18.95 0.74 15.38
CA GLY A 41 -18.96 1.60 16.57
C GLY A 41 -17.91 1.25 17.63
N GLU A 42 -17.36 0.03 17.59
CA GLU A 42 -16.34 -0.43 18.54
C GLU A 42 -14.92 -0.08 18.09
N VAL A 43 -14.75 0.33 16.83
CA VAL A 43 -13.44 0.59 16.22
C VAL A 43 -12.94 1.98 16.58
N SER A 44 -11.72 2.04 17.11
CA SER A 44 -11.06 3.31 17.43
C SER A 44 -10.91 4.21 16.19
N PRO A 45 -11.08 5.54 16.32
CA PRO A 45 -10.85 6.50 15.23
C PRO A 45 -9.47 6.36 14.56
N MET A 46 -8.43 5.99 15.32
CA MET A 46 -7.09 5.81 14.74
C MET A 46 -7.01 4.58 13.82
N ILE A 47 -7.77 3.52 14.11
CA ILE A 47 -7.87 2.36 13.23
C ILE A 47 -8.64 2.74 11.95
N TRP A 48 -9.69 3.54 12.06
CA TRP A 48 -10.39 4.09 10.88
C TRP A 48 -9.49 4.95 10.01
N LEU A 49 -8.64 5.79 10.62
CA LEU A 49 -7.65 6.58 9.88
C LEU A 49 -6.66 5.67 9.12
N HIS A 50 -6.13 4.65 9.80
CA HIS A 50 -5.26 3.66 9.17
C HIS A 50 -5.96 2.92 8.01
N LEU A 51 -7.19 2.43 8.23
CA LEU A 51 -7.98 1.73 7.23
C LEU A 51 -8.30 2.61 6.02
N GLY A 52 -8.75 3.86 6.24
CA GLY A 52 -9.02 4.79 5.15
C GLY A 52 -7.79 5.10 4.31
N ALA A 53 -6.65 5.33 4.97
CA ALA A 53 -5.39 5.60 4.29
C ALA A 53 -4.90 4.38 3.47
N VAL A 54 -4.97 3.16 4.02
CA VAL A 54 -4.52 1.96 3.29
C VAL A 54 -5.47 1.61 2.14
N LEU A 55 -6.79 1.81 2.30
CA LEU A 55 -7.77 1.60 1.23
C LEU A 55 -7.52 2.55 0.05
N LEU A 56 -7.21 3.82 0.33
CA LEU A 56 -6.85 4.79 -0.69
C LEU A 56 -5.56 4.37 -1.41
N ALA A 57 -4.53 3.96 -0.67
CA ALA A 57 -3.28 3.47 -1.25
C ALA A 57 -3.48 2.20 -2.09
N LEU A 58 -4.28 1.25 -1.61
CA LEU A 58 -4.63 0.02 -2.33
C LEU A 58 -5.38 0.32 -3.62
N GLY A 59 -6.40 1.20 -3.59
CA GLY A 59 -7.17 1.58 -4.76
C GLY A 59 -6.37 2.35 -5.81
N LEU A 60 -5.43 3.20 -5.38
CA LEU A 60 -4.55 3.93 -6.30
C LEU A 60 -3.46 3.04 -6.93
N THR A 61 -3.09 1.93 -6.30
CA THR A 61 -2.03 1.03 -6.78
C THR A 61 -2.28 0.48 -8.19
N PRO A 62 -3.44 -0.15 -8.52
CA PRO A 62 -3.72 -0.61 -9.87
C PRO A 62 -3.78 0.56 -10.86
N VAL A 63 -4.34 1.69 -10.47
CA VAL A 63 -4.39 2.90 -11.31
C VAL A 63 -2.97 3.37 -11.66
N LEU A 64 -2.06 3.45 -10.68
CA LEU A 64 -0.68 3.88 -10.90
C LEU A 64 0.15 2.86 -11.71
N MET A 65 -0.09 1.57 -11.52
CA MET A 65 0.65 0.49 -12.19
C MET A 65 0.22 0.30 -13.65
N LEU A 66 -1.08 0.48 -13.95
CA LEU A 66 -1.67 0.18 -15.26
C LEU A 66 -1.73 1.40 -16.20
N ASN A 67 -1.52 2.62 -15.69
CA ASN A 67 -1.57 3.84 -16.50
C ASN A 67 -0.18 4.33 -16.95
N PRO A 68 -0.11 5.17 -18.01
CA PRO A 68 1.14 5.76 -18.46
C PRO A 68 1.88 6.54 -17.37
N ARG A 69 3.17 6.23 -17.23
CA ARG A 69 4.08 6.79 -16.22
C ARG A 69 4.61 8.15 -16.67
N GLY A 70 5.07 8.96 -15.71
CA GLY A 70 5.66 10.27 -15.99
C GLY A 70 4.68 11.37 -16.43
N THR A 71 3.40 11.04 -16.60
CA THR A 71 2.34 12.02 -16.88
C THR A 71 2.05 12.91 -15.67
N ARG A 72 1.42 14.08 -15.89
CA ARG A 72 0.96 14.94 -14.79
C ARG A 72 0.02 14.19 -13.84
N ARG A 73 -0.88 13.36 -14.40
CA ARG A 73 -1.80 12.52 -13.63
C ARG A 73 -1.05 11.51 -12.77
N HIS A 74 -0.07 10.79 -13.34
CA HIS A 74 0.76 9.86 -12.58
C HIS A 74 1.47 10.54 -11.41
N ARG A 75 2.02 11.75 -11.61
CA ARG A 75 2.67 12.53 -10.54
C ARG A 75 1.69 12.94 -9.44
N GLN A 76 0.51 13.43 -9.79
CA GLN A 76 -0.52 13.83 -8.82
C GLN A 76 -0.99 12.64 -7.98
N LEU A 77 -1.39 11.55 -8.64
CA LEU A 77 -1.81 10.32 -7.96
C LEU A 77 -0.68 9.70 -7.14
N GLY A 78 0.56 9.77 -7.62
CA GLY A 78 1.75 9.29 -6.91
C GLY A 78 2.00 10.04 -5.60
N TRP A 79 1.76 11.36 -5.57
CA TRP A 79 1.81 12.15 -4.34
C TRP A 79 0.73 11.74 -3.34
N VAL A 80 -0.52 11.61 -3.82
CA VAL A 80 -1.64 11.14 -2.97
C VAL A 80 -1.33 9.77 -2.39
N TRP A 81 -0.83 8.84 -3.22
CA TRP A 81 -0.42 7.52 -2.78
C TRP A 81 0.72 7.57 -1.75
N CYS A 82 1.75 8.41 -1.95
CA CYS A 82 2.84 8.56 -0.97
C CYS A 82 2.35 9.10 0.38
N ILE A 83 1.45 10.08 0.37
CA ILE A 83 0.83 10.63 1.58
C ILE A 83 0.00 9.55 2.28
N ALA A 84 -0.83 8.81 1.52
CA ALA A 84 -1.63 7.71 2.06
C ALA A 84 -0.76 6.61 2.70
N MET A 85 0.34 6.22 2.04
CA MET A 85 1.31 5.25 2.59
C MET A 85 1.96 5.76 3.88
N PHE A 86 2.36 7.03 3.93
CA PHE A 86 2.93 7.64 5.14
C PHE A 86 1.92 7.66 6.29
N LEU A 87 0.69 8.12 6.04
CA LEU A 87 -0.38 8.15 7.05
C LEU A 87 -0.73 6.75 7.56
N THR A 88 -0.77 5.76 6.67
CA THR A 88 -0.99 4.35 7.02
C THR A 88 0.06 3.88 8.02
N ALA A 89 1.34 4.09 7.70
CA ALA A 89 2.46 3.67 8.54
C ALA A 89 2.52 4.44 9.87
N ALA A 90 2.31 5.76 9.85
CA ALA A 90 2.28 6.59 11.04
C ALA A 90 1.15 6.17 12.00
N ALA A 91 -0.06 5.97 11.47
CA ALA A 91 -1.20 5.49 12.26
C ALA A 91 -0.91 4.09 12.86
N SER A 92 -0.27 3.20 12.10
CA SER A 92 0.11 1.86 12.61
C SER A 92 1.07 1.95 13.79
N LEU A 93 2.07 2.83 13.74
CA LEU A 93 3.02 3.01 14.84
C LEU A 93 2.38 3.69 16.05
N PHE A 94 1.44 4.61 15.83
CA PHE A 94 0.74 5.29 16.91
C PHE A 94 -0.22 4.37 17.68
N VAL A 95 -0.94 3.49 16.97
CA VAL A 95 -1.77 2.44 17.60
C VAL A 95 -0.92 1.55 18.51
N GLN A 96 0.28 1.18 18.07
CA GLN A 96 1.24 0.42 18.88
C GLN A 96 1.74 1.21 20.09
N ALA A 97 2.01 2.51 19.93
CA ALA A 97 2.49 3.36 21.03
C ALA A 97 1.46 3.50 22.15
N ILE A 98 0.16 3.53 21.83
CA ILE A 98 -0.93 3.65 22.82
C ILE A 98 -1.24 2.30 23.50
N ARG A 99 -0.99 1.17 22.83
CA ARG A 99 -1.15 -0.19 23.40
C ARG A 99 0.19 -0.94 23.40
N PRO A 100 1.16 -0.51 24.23
CA PRO A 100 2.49 -1.12 24.26
C PRO A 100 2.39 -2.57 24.75
N GLY A 101 2.89 -3.52 23.94
CA GLY A 101 2.91 -4.94 24.32
C GLY A 101 3.04 -5.94 23.17
N HIS A 102 2.73 -5.55 21.92
CA HIS A 102 2.72 -6.48 20.78
C HIS A 102 3.57 -6.02 19.59
N TRP A 103 4.89 -6.00 19.76
CA TRP A 103 5.79 -5.81 18.62
C TRP A 103 5.67 -6.98 17.65
N SER A 104 5.00 -6.74 16.52
CA SER A 104 4.94 -7.65 15.37
C SER A 104 5.84 -7.19 14.22
N PRO A 105 6.25 -8.09 13.30
CA PRO A 105 7.01 -7.74 12.10
C PRO A 105 6.41 -6.60 11.24
N ILE A 106 5.10 -6.36 11.36
CA ILE A 106 4.38 -5.32 10.62
C ILE A 106 4.78 -3.90 11.08
N HIS A 107 5.27 -3.74 12.30
CA HIS A 107 5.78 -2.45 12.78
C HIS A 107 7.13 -2.10 12.16
N LEU A 108 8.00 -3.10 11.97
CA LEU A 108 9.26 -2.91 11.23
C LEU A 108 8.97 -2.47 9.79
N LEU A 109 7.92 -3.03 9.19
CA LEU A 109 7.46 -2.64 7.87
C LEU A 109 6.88 -1.22 7.83
N SER A 110 6.26 -0.76 8.91
CA SER A 110 5.80 0.63 9.04
C SER A 110 6.98 1.61 9.13
N LEU A 111 8.01 1.29 9.92
CA LEU A 111 9.25 2.08 9.96
C LEU A 111 9.94 2.12 8.60
N TYR A 112 10.04 0.96 7.93
CA TYR A 112 10.53 0.88 6.56
C TYR A 112 9.74 1.78 5.61
N THR A 113 8.41 1.76 5.71
CA THR A 113 7.53 2.56 4.85
C THR A 113 7.78 4.06 5.03
N ILE A 114 7.86 4.53 6.28
CA ILE A 114 8.17 5.92 6.60
C ILE A 114 9.52 6.34 5.99
N ALA A 115 10.55 5.49 6.10
CA ALA A 115 11.86 5.77 5.52
C ALA A 115 11.87 5.68 3.98
N ALA A 116 11.09 4.79 3.39
CA ALA A 116 11.10 4.53 1.96
C ALA A 116 10.26 5.52 1.15
N VAL A 117 9.20 6.12 1.70
CA VAL A 117 8.41 7.17 1.04
C VAL A 117 9.27 8.35 0.54
N PRO A 118 10.09 9.02 1.38
CA PRO A 118 10.94 10.11 0.90
C PRO A 118 11.96 9.62 -0.14
N MET A 119 12.47 8.39 -0.02
CA MET A 119 13.36 7.82 -1.03
C MET A 119 12.66 7.66 -2.40
N ILE A 120 11.41 7.19 -2.43
CA ILE A 120 10.61 7.07 -3.66
C ILE A 120 10.46 8.43 -4.35
N ILE A 121 10.17 9.49 -3.56
CA ILE A 121 10.02 10.86 -4.05
C ILE A 121 11.36 11.40 -4.58
N LEU A 122 12.46 11.21 -3.84
CA LEU A 122 13.80 11.64 -4.25
C LEU A 122 14.24 10.96 -5.55
N LEU A 123 14.03 9.64 -5.66
CA LEU A 123 14.35 8.87 -6.86
C LEU A 123 13.52 9.34 -8.07
N ALA A 124 12.25 9.68 -7.85
CA ALA A 124 11.40 10.26 -8.89
C ALA A 124 11.91 11.65 -9.35
N ARG A 125 12.30 12.52 -8.41
CA ARG A 125 12.86 13.86 -8.70
C ARG A 125 14.20 13.80 -9.42
N ARG A 126 15.03 12.81 -9.10
CA ARG A 126 16.31 12.55 -9.79
C ARG A 126 16.14 11.85 -11.14
N HIS A 127 14.90 11.63 -11.59
CA HIS A 127 14.57 10.90 -12.80
C HIS A 127 15.20 9.49 -12.86
N SER A 128 15.46 8.89 -11.70
CA SER A 128 16.02 7.54 -11.59
C SER A 128 14.91 6.50 -11.69
N VAL A 129 14.38 6.32 -12.91
CA VAL A 129 13.17 5.53 -13.19
C VAL A 129 13.31 4.09 -12.71
N ALA A 130 14.43 3.43 -13.01
CA ALA A 130 14.65 2.03 -12.62
C ALA A 130 14.66 1.84 -11.09
N GLN A 131 15.31 2.75 -10.36
CA GLN A 131 15.38 2.68 -8.89
C GLN A 131 14.02 3.03 -8.25
N HIS A 132 13.35 4.07 -8.76
CA HIS A 132 12.00 4.43 -8.34
C HIS A 132 11.04 3.24 -8.51
N ARG A 133 11.04 2.62 -9.70
CA ARG A 133 10.22 1.44 -10.03
C ARG A 133 10.49 0.28 -9.08
N ARG A 134 11.76 -0.03 -8.79
CA ARG A 134 12.15 -1.10 -7.85
C ARG A 134 11.66 -0.81 -6.43
N LYS A 135 11.81 0.42 -5.95
CA LYS A 135 11.40 0.83 -4.59
C LYS A 135 9.89 0.80 -4.43
N VAL A 136 9.14 1.30 -5.42
CA VAL A 136 7.66 1.25 -5.43
C VAL A 136 7.16 -0.20 -5.43
N ARG A 137 7.73 -1.09 -6.26
CA ARG A 137 7.38 -2.53 -6.25
C ARG A 137 7.63 -3.17 -4.90
N GLY A 138 8.80 -2.92 -4.30
CA GLY A 138 9.13 -3.43 -2.97
C GLY A 138 8.15 -2.95 -1.91
N MET A 139 7.73 -1.69 -1.98
CA MET A 139 6.72 -1.12 -1.10
C MET A 139 5.35 -1.79 -1.28
N ILE A 140 4.90 -2.01 -2.52
CA ILE A 140 3.62 -2.68 -2.78
C ILE A 140 3.66 -4.12 -2.25
N VAL A 141 4.72 -4.88 -2.56
CA VAL A 141 4.84 -6.28 -2.11
C VAL A 141 4.89 -6.34 -0.58
N GLY A 142 5.78 -5.58 0.05
CA GLY A 142 5.93 -5.57 1.50
C GLY A 142 4.73 -4.92 2.18
N ALA A 143 4.66 -3.59 2.09
CA ALA A 143 3.80 -2.73 2.89
C ALA A 143 2.31 -2.78 2.53
N LEU A 144 1.93 -3.28 1.34
CA LEU A 144 0.52 -3.47 0.99
C LEU A 144 0.12 -4.95 0.98
N LEU A 145 0.77 -5.79 0.17
CA LEU A 145 0.32 -7.16 -0.03
C LEU A 145 0.65 -8.07 1.15
N ILE A 146 1.91 -8.10 1.61
CA ILE A 146 2.32 -8.92 2.76
C ILE A 146 1.65 -8.39 4.04
N ALA A 147 1.69 -7.08 4.29
CA ALA A 147 1.00 -6.47 5.41
C ALA A 147 -0.51 -6.78 5.40
N GLY A 148 -1.16 -6.62 4.24
CA GLY A 148 -2.57 -6.90 4.03
C GLY A 148 -2.91 -8.36 4.30
N PHE A 149 -2.12 -9.30 3.80
CA PHE A 149 -2.28 -10.72 4.12
C PHE A 149 -2.30 -10.97 5.63
N PHE A 150 -1.37 -10.37 6.37
CA PHE A 150 -1.33 -10.53 7.82
C PHE A 150 -2.54 -9.92 8.55
N THR A 151 -3.39 -9.10 7.92
CA THR A 151 -4.58 -8.55 8.60
C THR A 151 -5.70 -9.56 8.84
N PHE A 152 -5.68 -10.71 8.18
CA PHE A 152 -6.71 -11.75 8.28
C PHE A 152 -6.42 -12.90 9.26
N PRO A 153 -5.23 -13.53 9.29
CA PRO A 153 -4.96 -14.66 10.18
C PRO A 153 -4.87 -14.24 11.65
N PHE A 154 -4.75 -15.25 12.53
CA PHE A 154 -4.52 -15.08 13.98
C PHE A 154 -5.66 -14.39 14.73
N GLY A 155 -6.91 -14.58 14.26
CA GLY A 155 -8.08 -14.00 14.90
C GLY A 155 -8.06 -12.48 14.94
N ARG A 156 -7.49 -11.83 13.91
CA ARG A 156 -7.52 -10.37 13.76
C ARG A 156 -8.89 -9.86 13.29
N MET A 157 -9.17 -8.59 13.56
CA MET A 157 -10.48 -7.96 13.35
C MET A 157 -11.07 -8.22 11.96
N LEU A 158 -10.35 -7.88 10.88
CA LEU A 158 -10.83 -8.09 9.51
C LEU A 158 -11.01 -9.58 9.16
N GLY A 159 -10.15 -10.45 9.71
CA GLY A 159 -10.29 -11.90 9.54
C GLY A 159 -11.56 -12.45 10.17
N ARG A 160 -11.89 -12.01 11.40
CA ARG A 160 -13.14 -12.37 12.07
C ARG A 160 -14.34 -11.93 11.25
N TRP A 161 -14.39 -10.66 10.86
CA TRP A 161 -15.51 -10.14 10.07
C TRP A 161 -15.67 -10.84 8.70
N LEU A 162 -14.56 -11.21 8.06
CA LEU A 162 -14.59 -11.90 6.78
C LEU A 162 -15.09 -13.35 6.89
N LEU A 163 -14.65 -14.08 7.91
CA LEU A 163 -14.85 -15.53 8.02
C LEU A 163 -16.03 -15.94 8.91
N GLY A 164 -16.53 -15.05 9.77
CA GLY A 164 -17.63 -15.34 10.72
C GLY A 164 -17.15 -15.21 12.16
#